data_AF-A0A0B4EKM1-F1
#
_entry.id   AF-A0A0B4EKM1-F1
#
_cell.length_a   1.000
_cell.length_b   1.000
_cell.length_c   1.000
_cell.angle_alpha   90.00
_cell.angle_beta   90.00
_cell.angle_gamma   90.00
#
_symmetry.space_group_name_H-M   'P 1'
#
loop_
_entity.id
_entity.type
_entity.pdbx_description
1 polymer ?
#
loop_
_entity_poly.entity_id
_entity_poly.type
_entity_poly.pdbx_seq_one_letter_code
_entity_poly.pdbx_strand_id
1 'polypeptide(L)'
;AFPVDRENPGPSSIKTPIKLLKEGKIVGIFPSGTRTSEDVPLKRGAVTIAQMGKAPLVPAAYKGPSTGKALFKKGKMRLIIGEPIFLEDFSDLAPKERLAAMTEELNARIKELEKKLEQL
;
A
#
# COMPACT_ATOMS: atom_id res chain seq x y z
N ALA A 1 13.72 5.86 -4.18
CA ALA A 1 12.39 6.17 -4.76
C ALA A 1 12.54 6.29 -6.27
N PHE A 2 11.58 5.82 -7.07
CA PHE A 2 11.58 6.01 -8.53
C PHE A 2 10.51 7.05 -8.91
N PRO A 3 10.76 7.87 -9.95
CA PRO A 3 9.82 8.92 -10.36
C PRO A 3 8.54 8.27 -10.90
N VAL A 4 7.41 8.71 -10.38
CA VAL A 4 6.08 8.34 -10.85
C VAL A 4 5.35 9.65 -11.12
N ASP A 5 4.93 9.85 -12.35
CA ASP A 5 4.06 10.97 -12.68
C ASP A 5 2.71 10.72 -12.01
N ARG A 6 2.33 11.63 -11.12
CA ARG A 6 1.09 11.56 -10.32
C ARG A 6 -0.07 12.25 -11.03
N GLU A 7 0.21 13.19 -11.93
CA GLU A 7 -0.81 13.93 -12.68
C GLU A 7 -1.21 13.15 -13.92
N ASN A 8 -0.25 12.49 -14.58
CA ASN A 8 -0.48 11.59 -15.70
C ASN A 8 0.26 10.26 -15.46
N PRO A 9 -0.28 9.34 -14.64
CA PRO A 9 0.34 8.05 -14.39
C PRO A 9 0.39 7.22 -15.68
N GLY A 10 1.53 7.29 -16.36
CA GLY A 10 1.80 6.51 -17.56
C GLY A 10 1.98 5.01 -17.26
N PRO A 11 2.06 4.15 -18.29
CA PRO A 11 2.25 2.71 -18.13
C PRO A 11 3.51 2.33 -17.32
N SER A 12 4.53 3.21 -17.31
CA SER A 12 5.77 3.06 -16.55
C SER A 12 5.56 3.04 -15.03
N SER A 13 4.53 3.73 -14.52
CA SER A 13 4.16 3.80 -13.11
C SER A 13 3.78 2.44 -12.52
N ILE A 14 3.29 1.52 -13.36
CA ILE A 14 2.94 0.15 -12.97
C ILE A 14 4.05 -0.84 -13.39
N LYS A 15 4.64 -0.67 -14.58
CA LYS A 15 5.67 -1.60 -15.08
C LYS A 15 6.94 -1.61 -14.23
N THR A 16 7.37 -0.45 -13.75
CA THR A 16 8.60 -0.32 -12.95
C THR A 16 8.52 -1.11 -11.63
N PRO A 17 7.50 -0.93 -10.78
CA PRO A 17 7.40 -1.71 -9.55
C PRO A 17 7.23 -3.20 -9.81
N ILE A 18 6.49 -3.61 -10.86
CA ILE A 18 6.40 -5.04 -11.23
C ILE A 18 7.77 -5.62 -11.57
N LYS A 19 8.60 -4.89 -12.34
CA LYS A 19 9.95 -5.34 -12.68
C LYS A 19 10.80 -5.50 -11.42
N LEU A 20 10.75 -4.53 -10.51
CA LEU A 20 11.49 -4.58 -9.25
C LEU A 20 11.08 -5.79 -8.39
N LEU A 21 9.77 -6.06 -8.29
CA LEU A 21 9.26 -7.24 -7.57
C LEU A 21 9.79 -8.53 -8.18
N LYS A 22 9.81 -8.65 -9.52
CA LYS A 22 10.38 -9.81 -10.23
C LYS A 22 11.88 -9.99 -10.05
N GLU A 23 12.60 -8.91 -9.74
CA GLU A 23 14.03 -8.95 -9.38
C GLU A 23 14.26 -9.33 -7.89
N GLY A 24 13.20 -9.68 -7.15
CA GLY A 24 13.28 -10.01 -5.73
C GLY A 24 13.43 -8.79 -4.82
N LYS A 25 13.15 -7.58 -5.32
CA LYS A 25 13.22 -6.34 -4.52
C LYS A 25 11.90 -6.04 -3.83
N ILE A 26 11.98 -5.22 -2.79
CA ILE A 26 10.82 -4.73 -2.04
C ILE A 26 10.35 -3.40 -2.62
N VAL A 27 9.04 -3.24 -2.78
CA VAL A 27 8.41 -2.00 -3.25
C VAL A 27 7.48 -1.46 -2.16
N GLY A 28 7.78 -0.26 -1.65
CA GLY A 28 6.88 0.48 -0.77
C GLY A 28 5.91 1.34 -1.58
N ILE A 29 4.61 1.22 -1.27
CA ILE A 29 3.54 2.00 -1.92
C ILE A 29 2.82 2.79 -0.84
N PHE A 30 2.68 4.10 -1.05
CA PHE A 30 1.92 4.98 -0.16
C PHE A 30 0.63 5.38 -0.88
N PRO A 31 -0.51 4.74 -0.57
CA PRO A 31 -1.76 4.89 -1.31
C PRO A 31 -2.48 6.23 -1.13
N SER A 32 -1.87 7.24 -0.50
CA SER A 32 -2.24 8.66 -0.65
C SER A 32 -1.11 9.56 -0.12
N GLY A 33 -0.84 10.66 -0.83
CA GLY A 33 0.12 11.69 -0.42
C GLY A 33 -0.48 12.76 0.51
N THR A 34 -1.80 12.73 0.71
CA THR A 34 -2.55 13.68 1.54
C THR A 34 -3.56 12.91 2.36
N ARG A 35 -3.58 13.22 3.66
CA ARG A 35 -4.47 12.62 4.66
C ARG A 35 -5.90 13.08 4.40
N THR A 36 -6.57 12.42 3.46
CA THR A 36 -8.02 12.32 3.40
C THR A 36 -8.34 10.93 2.88
N SER A 37 -9.28 10.32 3.57
CA SER A 37 -9.88 9.04 3.30
C SER A 37 -10.32 8.91 1.83
N GLU A 38 -10.17 7.69 1.30
CA GLU A 38 -10.88 7.18 0.11
C GLU A 38 -10.24 7.26 -1.29
N ASP A 39 -8.92 7.15 -1.43
CA ASP A 39 -8.36 6.78 -2.75
C ASP A 39 -8.42 5.27 -3.00
N VAL A 40 -9.65 4.76 -3.20
CA VAL A 40 -9.92 3.42 -3.74
C VAL A 40 -9.11 3.14 -5.03
N PRO A 41 -8.91 4.10 -5.96
CA PRO A 41 -8.12 3.87 -7.18
C PRO A 41 -6.65 3.55 -6.90
N LEU A 42 -6.01 4.22 -5.94
CA LEU A 42 -4.59 4.02 -5.62
C LEU A 42 -4.37 2.66 -4.95
N LYS A 43 -5.31 2.23 -4.11
CA LYS A 43 -5.27 0.91 -3.48
C LYS A 43 -5.45 -0.21 -4.49
N ARG A 44 -6.34 -0.05 -5.48
CA ARG A 44 -6.46 -0.98 -6.62
C ARG A 44 -5.17 -1.07 -7.42
N GLY A 45 -4.46 0.04 -7.61
CA GLY A 45 -3.14 0.07 -8.24
C GLY A 45 -2.10 -0.76 -7.49
N ALA A 46 -2.05 -0.64 -6.16
CA ALA A 46 -1.16 -1.44 -5.30
C ALA A 46 -1.45 -2.94 -5.43
N VAL A 47 -2.73 -3.34 -5.40
CA VAL A 47 -3.13 -4.74 -5.56
C VAL A 47 -2.79 -5.27 -6.95
N THR A 48 -2.99 -4.47 -7.99
CA THR A 48 -2.62 -4.84 -9.37
C THR A 48 -1.11 -5.09 -9.50
N ILE A 49 -0.29 -4.21 -8.92
CA ILE A 49 1.18 -4.36 -8.92
C ILE A 49 1.59 -5.66 -8.21
N ALA A 50 1.01 -5.95 -7.04
CA ALA A 50 1.30 -7.16 -6.29
C ALA A 50 0.89 -8.42 -7.07
N GLN A 51 -0.30 -8.42 -7.67
CA GLN A 51 -0.80 -9.54 -8.47
C GLN A 51 0.08 -9.83 -9.69
N MET A 52 0.44 -8.79 -10.46
CA MET A 52 1.30 -8.94 -11.63
C MET A 52 2.76 -9.24 -11.26
N GLY A 53 3.21 -8.76 -10.10
CA GLY A 53 4.52 -9.02 -9.53
C GLY A 53 4.64 -10.38 -8.82
N LYS A 54 3.52 -11.10 -8.62
CA LYS A 54 3.44 -12.33 -7.81
C LYS A 54 4.09 -12.16 -6.43
N ALA A 55 3.76 -11.05 -5.77
CA ALA A 55 4.32 -10.70 -4.47
C ALA A 55 3.20 -10.53 -3.43
N PRO A 56 3.44 -10.90 -2.17
CA PRO A 56 2.47 -10.65 -1.09
C PRO A 56 2.34 -9.15 -0.83
N LEU A 57 1.14 -8.72 -0.42
CA LEU A 57 0.88 -7.35 0.05
C LEU A 57 1.07 -7.29 1.56
N VAL A 58 1.91 -6.38 2.04
CA VAL A 58 2.09 -6.17 3.48
C VAL A 58 1.46 -4.83 3.87
N PRO A 59 0.34 -4.81 4.62
CA PRO A 59 -0.29 -3.58 5.07
C PRO A 59 0.58 -2.91 6.15
N ALA A 60 0.62 -1.58 6.15
CA ALA A 60 1.33 -0.82 7.17
C ALA A 60 0.57 0.47 7.51
N ALA A 61 0.57 0.85 8.79
CA ALA A 61 0.03 2.10 9.28
C ALA A 61 1.13 2.94 9.93
N TYR A 62 1.21 4.21 9.56
CA TYR A 62 2.21 5.15 10.04
C TYR A 62 1.56 6.37 10.71
N LYS A 63 2.06 6.71 11.90
CA LYS A 63 1.65 7.89 12.67
C LYS A 63 2.90 8.62 13.12
N GLY A 64 3.03 9.84 12.64
CA GLY A 64 4.18 10.68 12.95
C GLY A 64 4.01 12.09 12.42
N PRO A 65 5.00 12.96 12.69
CA PRO A 65 4.98 14.36 12.30
C PRO A 65 4.76 14.51 10.79
N SER A 66 3.81 15.36 10.43
CA SER A 66 3.31 15.56 9.05
C SER A 66 4.06 16.62 8.25
N THR A 67 5.07 17.25 8.84
CA THR A 67 5.74 18.42 8.26
C THR A 67 7.20 18.41 8.66
N GLY A 68 8.11 18.85 7.78
CA GLY A 68 9.54 18.96 8.11
C GLY A 68 9.81 19.75 9.41
N LYS A 69 9.01 20.78 9.70
CA LYS A 69 9.04 21.53 10.97
C LYS A 69 8.60 20.71 12.18
N ALA A 70 7.68 19.77 12.00
CA ALA A 70 7.22 18.87 13.05
C ALA A 70 8.18 17.69 13.27
N LEU A 71 9.06 17.38 12.30
CA LEU A 71 10.15 16.42 12.44
C LEU A 71 11.17 16.87 13.51
N PHE A 72 11.33 18.18 13.68
CA PHE A 72 12.16 18.78 14.73
C PHE A 72 11.50 18.82 16.12
N LYS A 73 10.16 18.69 16.20
CA LYS A 73 9.49 18.42 17.48
C LYS A 73 9.69 16.93 17.78
N LYS A 74 10.07 16.59 19.02
CA LYS A 74 10.25 15.21 19.54
C LYS A 74 8.94 14.40 19.58
N GLY A 75 8.12 14.44 18.53
CA GLY A 75 6.94 13.60 18.39
C GLY A 75 7.37 12.16 18.15
N LYS A 76 6.80 11.22 18.89
CA LYS A 76 7.07 9.79 18.69
C LYS A 76 6.53 9.36 17.33
N MET A 77 7.41 8.90 16.43
CA MET A 77 7.01 8.17 15.23
C MET A 77 6.64 6.75 15.61
N ARG A 78 5.52 6.27 15.06
CA ARG A 78 5.06 4.89 15.24
C ARG A 78 4.68 4.32 13.87
N LEU A 79 5.15 3.11 13.61
CA LEU A 79 4.87 2.33 12.42
C LEU A 79 4.43 0.95 12.88
N ILE A 80 3.28 0.49 12.41
CA ILE A 80 2.85 -0.90 12.59
C ILE A 80 2.81 -1.55 11.21
N ILE A 81 3.46 -2.70 11.09
CA ILE A 81 3.44 -3.55 9.91
C ILE A 81 2.53 -4.73 10.26
N GLY A 82 1.53 -5.00 9.42
CA GLY A 82 0.60 -6.13 9.60
C GLY A 82 1.03 -7.38 8.86
N GLU A 83 0.20 -8.41 8.98
CA GLU A 83 0.41 -9.70 8.33
C GLU A 83 0.29 -9.61 6.79
N PRO A 84 1.12 -10.35 6.04
CA PRO A 84 1.04 -10.41 4.58
C PRO A 84 -0.32 -10.96 4.11
N ILE A 85 -0.82 -10.39 3.01
CA ILE A 85 -1.96 -10.88 2.25
C ILE A 85 -1.38 -11.60 1.03
N PHE A 86 -1.66 -12.89 0.94
CA PHE A 86 -1.18 -13.75 -0.14
C PHE A 86 -2.18 -13.78 -1.30
N LEU A 87 -1.67 -14.03 -2.50
CA LEU A 87 -2.51 -14.15 -3.71
C LEU A 87 -3.24 -15.49 -3.75
N GLU A 88 -2.62 -16.48 -3.13
CA GLU A 88 -3.07 -17.85 -2.98
C GLU A 88 -4.37 -17.92 -2.17
N ASP A 89 -4.55 -17.04 -1.17
CA ASP A 89 -5.77 -16.97 -0.33
C ASP A 89 -7.03 -16.60 -1.14
N PHE A 90 -6.87 -16.08 -2.36
CA PHE A 90 -7.95 -15.66 -3.25
C PHE A 90 -7.90 -16.40 -4.60
N SER A 91 -7.25 -17.57 -4.66
CA SER A 91 -7.08 -18.35 -5.89
C SER A 91 -8.38 -18.74 -6.57
N ASP A 92 -9.43 -18.93 -5.78
CA ASP A 92 -10.71 -19.52 -6.20
C ASP A 92 -11.66 -18.47 -6.82
N LEU A 93 -11.33 -17.18 -6.69
CA LEU A 93 -12.14 -16.08 -7.21
C LEU A 93 -11.78 -15.72 -8.65
N ALA A 94 -12.78 -15.28 -9.42
CA ALA A 94 -12.55 -14.74 -10.76
C ALA A 94 -11.58 -13.53 -10.71
N PRO A 95 -10.81 -13.24 -11.78
CA PRO A 95 -9.77 -12.19 -11.74
C PRO A 95 -10.27 -10.80 -11.29
N LYS A 96 -11.49 -10.41 -11.70
CA LYS A 96 -12.11 -9.15 -11.29
C LYS A 96 -12.53 -9.15 -9.82
N GLU A 97 -13.12 -10.25 -9.36
CA GLU A 97 -13.59 -10.42 -7.98
C GLU A 97 -12.43 -10.51 -7.01
N ARG A 98 -11.36 -11.22 -7.40
CA ARG A 98 -10.09 -11.31 -6.66
C ARG A 98 -9.50 -9.93 -6.39
N LEU A 99 -9.43 -9.08 -7.40
CA LEU A 99 -8.92 -7.72 -7.26
C LEU A 99 -9.75 -6.92 -6.24
N ALA A 100 -11.09 -7.04 -6.31
CA ALA A 100 -12.00 -6.38 -5.38
C ALA A 100 -11.81 -6.91 -3.94
N ALA A 101 -11.86 -8.23 -3.75
CA ALA A 101 -11.70 -8.89 -2.45
C ALA A 101 -10.36 -8.56 -1.80
N MET A 102 -9.25 -8.63 -2.55
CA MET A 102 -7.92 -8.25 -2.04
C MET A 102 -7.85 -6.76 -1.68
N THR A 103 -8.52 -5.89 -2.46
CA THR A 103 -8.58 -4.46 -2.14
C THR A 103 -9.36 -4.21 -0.85
N GLU A 104 -10.47 -4.92 -0.65
CA GLU A 104 -11.29 -4.85 0.57
C GLU A 104 -10.53 -5.39 1.79
N GLU A 105 -9.85 -6.53 1.66
CA GLU A 105 -9.01 -7.10 2.70
C GLU A 105 -7.87 -6.16 3.09
N LEU A 106 -7.16 -5.60 2.10
CA LEU A 106 -6.10 -4.61 2.32
C LEU A 106 -6.64 -3.39 3.07
N ASN A 107 -7.83 -2.91 2.70
CA ASN A 107 -8.50 -1.81 3.38
C ASN A 107 -8.84 -2.14 4.84
N ALA A 108 -9.38 -3.33 5.09
CA ALA A 108 -9.76 -3.78 6.42
C ALA A 108 -8.52 -3.86 7.33
N ARG A 109 -7.43 -4.51 6.87
CA ARG A 109 -6.19 -4.61 7.63
C ARG A 109 -5.57 -3.25 7.90
N ILE A 110 -5.49 -2.35 6.92
CA ILE A 110 -4.95 -1.00 7.13
C ILE A 110 -5.75 -0.25 8.21
N LYS A 111 -7.10 -0.27 8.15
CA LYS A 111 -7.95 0.36 9.16
C LYS A 111 -7.73 -0.22 10.56
N GLU A 112 -7.55 -1.53 10.66
CA GLU A 112 -7.24 -2.18 11.94
C GLU A 112 -5.88 -1.73 12.50
N LEU A 113 -4.86 -1.65 11.65
CA LEU A 113 -3.54 -1.15 12.02
C LEU A 113 -3.58 0.33 12.44
N GLU A 114 -4.34 1.16 11.74
CA GLU A 114 -4.56 2.57 12.10
C GLU A 114 -5.22 2.69 13.48
N LYS A 115 -6.26 1.90 13.75
CA LYS A 115 -6.93 1.86 15.06
C LYS A 115 -5.98 1.41 16.18
N LYS A 116 -5.19 0.36 15.94
CA LYS A 116 -4.15 -0.11 16.88
C LYS A 116 -3.14 1.01 17.18
N LEU A 117 -2.76 1.76 16.15
CA LEU A 117 -1.81 2.86 16.24
C LEU A 117 -2.35 4.09 16.98
N GLU A 118 -3.66 4.28 17.02
CA GLU A 118 -4.32 5.30 17.83
C GLU A 118 -4.35 4.97 19.32
N GLN A 119 -4.35 3.68 19.66
CA GLN A 119 -4.39 3.18 21.04
C GLN A 119 -3.01 3.12 21.73
N LEU A 120 -1.93 3.25 20.95
CA LEU A 120 -0.56 3.28 21.44
C LEU A 120 -0.12 4.69 21.84
#